data_AF-A0A954GRJ7-F1
#
_entry.id   AF-A0A954GRJ7-F1
#
_cell.length_a   1.000
_cell.length_b   1.000
_cell.length_c   1.000
_cell.angle_alpha   90.00
_cell.angle_beta   90.00
_cell.angle_gamma   90.00
#
_symmetry.space_group_name_H-M   'P 1'
#
loop_
_entity.id
_entity.type
_entity.pdbx_description
1 polymer ?
#
loop_
_entity_poly.entity_id
_entity_poly.type
_entity_poly.pdbx_seq_one_letter_code
_entity_poly.pdbx_strand_id
1 'polypeptide(L)'
;ISTYLSPNTVLLMGEGQTVDTFKEEMDEILPKSVHLRKNPHRWPPLHTPIVLKKHLRDRAAIRLQTTPCRDSLPDFPILSCVTGDIAYNGNNTRSLMTDWVDHPQLLWDCVHAMFQMGIDQVIHLGPEPNILPATLTRLADNVKAQLDQPNWYGYGLRTFSRITADRQWLAKMISRDAALLRAPLLRQVFLEDWLVEHRNAWETSPDSLPGKT
;
A
#
# COMPACT_ATOMS: atom_id res chain seq x y z
N ILE A 1 -16.67 0.62 2.29
CA ILE A 1 -15.32 1.03 1.84
C ILE A 1 -14.41 -0.18 1.95
N SER A 2 -13.63 -0.48 0.91
CA SER A 2 -12.76 -1.67 0.86
C SER A 2 -11.30 -1.37 1.15
N THR A 3 -10.83 -0.16 0.84
CA THR A 3 -9.52 0.34 1.28
C THR A 3 -9.47 1.86 1.27
N TYR A 4 -8.65 2.42 2.17
CA TYR A 4 -8.27 3.83 2.15
C TYR A 4 -6.91 3.94 1.46
N LEU A 5 -6.86 4.61 0.31
CA LEU A 5 -5.65 4.79 -0.49
C LEU A 5 -4.89 6.05 -0.10
N SER A 6 -5.62 7.09 0.32
CA SER A 6 -5.10 8.33 0.90
C SER A 6 -6.21 9.05 1.66
N PRO A 7 -5.93 10.19 2.35
CA PRO A 7 -6.95 10.91 3.11
C PRO A 7 -8.15 11.37 2.26
N ASN A 8 -7.94 11.55 0.97
CA ASN A 8 -8.94 12.01 0.00
C ASN A 8 -9.26 10.98 -1.11
N THR A 9 -8.85 9.72 -0.95
CA THR A 9 -9.11 8.68 -1.97
C THR A 9 -9.39 7.35 -1.30
N VAL A 10 -10.55 6.78 -1.63
CA VAL A 10 -11.00 5.49 -1.12
C VAL A 10 -11.37 4.57 -2.27
N LEU A 11 -11.21 3.26 -2.06
CA LEU A 11 -11.73 2.25 -2.96
C LEU A 11 -13.06 1.76 -2.40
N LEU A 12 -14.09 1.87 -3.24
CA LEU A 12 -15.43 1.38 -2.95
C LEU A 12 -15.71 0.14 -3.80
N MET A 13 -16.14 -0.94 -3.17
CA MET A 13 -16.73 -2.09 -3.85
C MET A 13 -18.17 -2.28 -3.40
N GLY A 14 -19.02 -2.67 -4.35
CA GLY A 14 -20.43 -2.93 -4.14
C GLY A 14 -20.90 -4.11 -4.98
N GLU A 15 -22.16 -4.48 -4.79
CA GLU A 15 -22.82 -5.59 -5.50
C GLU A 15 -23.71 -5.04 -6.62
N GLY A 16 -23.73 -5.72 -7.77
CA GLY A 16 -24.63 -5.38 -8.87
C GLY A 16 -24.52 -3.91 -9.30
N GLN A 17 -25.64 -3.17 -9.17
CA GLN A 17 -25.77 -1.76 -9.56
C GLN A 17 -25.52 -0.78 -8.40
N THR A 18 -25.20 -1.25 -7.19
CA THR A 18 -25.09 -0.38 -6.00
C THR A 18 -24.05 0.73 -6.13
N VAL A 19 -22.95 0.49 -6.86
CA VAL A 19 -21.93 1.53 -7.13
C VAL A 19 -22.45 2.57 -8.13
N ASP A 20 -23.31 2.16 -9.07
CA ASP A 20 -23.92 3.06 -10.04
C ASP A 20 -24.97 3.94 -9.37
N THR A 21 -25.85 3.35 -8.56
CA THR A 21 -26.81 4.11 -7.73
C THR A 21 -26.11 5.07 -6.78
N PHE A 22 -25.04 4.63 -6.12
CA PHE A 22 -24.23 5.52 -5.29
C PHE A 22 -23.67 6.70 -6.09
N LYS A 23 -23.21 6.47 -7.33
CA LYS A 23 -22.71 7.54 -8.19
C LYS A 23 -23.80 8.56 -8.54
N GLU A 24 -25.02 8.09 -8.82
CA GLU A 24 -26.16 8.96 -9.12
C GLU A 24 -26.53 9.84 -7.91
N GLU A 25 -26.59 9.27 -6.71
CA GLU A 25 -26.88 10.00 -5.47
C GLU A 25 -25.73 10.92 -5.04
N MET A 26 -24.48 10.55 -5.36
CA MET A 26 -23.28 11.30 -4.98
C MET A 26 -23.29 12.73 -5.55
N ASP A 27 -23.78 12.89 -6.77
CA ASP A 27 -23.79 14.18 -7.46
C ASP A 27 -24.76 15.20 -6.81
N GLU A 28 -25.76 14.72 -6.06
CA GLU A 28 -26.72 15.56 -5.32
C GLU A 28 -26.21 15.96 -3.93
N ILE A 29 -25.41 15.10 -3.30
CA ILE A 29 -25.06 15.22 -1.87
C ILE A 29 -23.63 15.75 -1.67
N LEU A 30 -22.68 15.37 -2.52
CA LEU A 30 -21.26 15.68 -2.33
C LEU A 30 -20.81 16.89 -3.17
N PRO A 31 -19.73 17.58 -2.76
CA PRO A 31 -19.15 18.65 -3.56
C PRO A 31 -18.74 18.15 -4.96
N LYS A 32 -18.86 19.02 -5.97
CA LYS A 32 -18.49 18.71 -7.37
C LYS A 32 -17.03 18.27 -7.57
N SER A 33 -16.16 18.51 -6.60
CA SER A 33 -14.77 18.07 -6.58
C SER A 33 -14.60 16.58 -6.24
N VAL A 34 -15.66 15.92 -5.77
CA VAL A 34 -15.66 14.48 -5.53
C VAL A 34 -15.99 13.76 -6.83
N HIS A 35 -15.16 12.80 -7.19
CA HIS A 35 -15.30 12.05 -8.43
C HIS A 35 -15.28 10.56 -8.16
N LEU A 36 -16.20 9.84 -8.80
CA LEU A 36 -16.23 8.38 -8.79
C LEU A 36 -15.80 7.85 -10.16
N ARG A 37 -14.68 7.13 -10.18
CA ARG A 37 -14.23 6.37 -11.34
C ARG A 37 -14.49 4.88 -11.12
N LYS A 38 -15.39 4.32 -11.92
CA LYS A 38 -15.73 2.90 -11.88
C LYS A 38 -14.72 2.09 -12.71
N ASN A 39 -14.27 0.96 -12.17
CA ASN A 39 -13.49 -0.02 -12.94
C ASN A 39 -14.44 -0.81 -13.86
N PRO A 40 -14.12 -1.01 -15.16
CA PRO A 40 -15.00 -1.72 -16.09
C PRO A 40 -15.10 -3.22 -15.80
N HIS A 41 -14.11 -3.79 -15.12
CA HIS A 41 -14.05 -5.22 -14.82
C HIS A 41 -14.72 -5.56 -13.49
N ARG A 42 -15.18 -6.80 -13.38
CA ARG A 42 -15.70 -7.34 -12.12
C ARG A 42 -14.54 -7.86 -11.29
N TRP A 43 -14.54 -7.52 -10.01
CA TRP A 43 -13.55 -7.97 -9.05
C TRP A 43 -14.16 -8.91 -8.03
N PRO A 44 -13.40 -9.85 -7.46
CA PRO A 44 -13.83 -10.60 -6.31
C PRO A 44 -14.22 -9.63 -5.17
N PRO A 45 -15.32 -9.89 -4.44
CA PRO A 45 -15.85 -8.94 -3.47
C PRO A 45 -15.11 -8.99 -2.12
N LEU A 46 -13.78 -9.15 -2.13
CA LEU A 46 -12.95 -9.15 -0.93
C LEU A 46 -13.07 -7.81 -0.19
N HIS A 47 -12.89 -7.78 1.13
CA HIS A 47 -12.98 -6.53 1.90
C HIS A 47 -14.34 -5.83 1.74
N THR A 48 -15.43 -6.62 1.67
CA THR A 48 -16.81 -6.13 1.64
C THR A 48 -17.71 -7.00 2.52
N PRO A 49 -18.87 -6.51 2.99
CA PRO A 49 -19.83 -7.35 3.71
C PRO A 49 -20.34 -8.57 2.91
N ILE A 50 -20.15 -8.62 1.59
CA ILE A 50 -20.53 -9.78 0.76
C ILE A 50 -19.73 -11.03 1.19
N VAL A 51 -18.48 -10.87 1.66
CA VAL A 51 -17.70 -12.02 2.12
C VAL A 51 -18.31 -12.67 3.36
N LEU A 52 -18.97 -11.87 4.21
CA LEU A 52 -19.69 -12.36 5.39
C LEU A 52 -20.98 -13.06 4.96
N LYS A 53 -21.77 -12.45 4.05
CA LYS A 53 -22.99 -13.06 3.50
C LYS A 53 -22.73 -14.43 2.86
N LYS A 54 -21.56 -14.62 2.26
CA LYS A 54 -21.15 -15.87 1.59
C LYS A 54 -20.31 -16.79 2.48
N HIS A 55 -20.19 -16.49 3.78
CA HIS A 55 -19.37 -17.26 4.74
C HIS A 55 -17.93 -17.49 4.25
N LEU A 56 -17.37 -16.57 3.46
CA LEU A 56 -16.03 -16.74 2.89
C LEU A 56 -14.97 -16.69 3.99
N ARG A 57 -15.17 -15.83 5.00
CA ARG A 57 -14.30 -15.74 6.18
C ARG A 57 -14.23 -17.07 6.92
N ASP A 58 -15.37 -17.66 7.27
CA ASP A 58 -15.44 -18.93 8.01
C ASP A 58 -14.79 -20.07 7.22
N ARG A 59 -15.07 -20.15 5.92
CA ARG A 59 -14.45 -21.14 5.04
C ARG A 59 -12.94 -20.94 4.95
N ALA A 60 -12.47 -19.70 4.87
CA ALA A 60 -11.04 -19.40 4.89
C ALA A 60 -10.41 -19.81 6.23
N ALA A 61 -11.05 -19.48 7.35
CA ALA A 61 -10.59 -19.85 8.69
C ALA A 61 -10.45 -21.37 8.86
N ILE A 62 -11.46 -22.15 8.46
CA ILE A 62 -11.43 -23.62 8.50
C ILE A 62 -10.28 -24.16 7.66
N ARG A 63 -10.12 -23.67 6.42
CA ARG A 63 -9.02 -24.11 5.55
C ARG A 63 -7.67 -23.78 6.16
N LEU A 64 -7.54 -22.57 6.70
CA LEU A 64 -6.32 -22.12 7.36
C LEU A 64 -5.98 -22.96 8.58
N GLN A 65 -6.91 -23.60 9.30
CA GLN A 65 -6.53 -24.49 10.42
C GLN A 65 -5.63 -25.65 9.98
N THR A 66 -5.88 -26.20 8.78
CA THR A 66 -5.14 -27.35 8.25
C THR A 66 -3.94 -26.97 7.38
N THR A 67 -3.83 -25.71 6.97
CA THR A 67 -2.73 -25.26 6.11
C THR A 67 -1.41 -25.27 6.88
N PRO A 68 -0.33 -25.91 6.38
CA PRO A 68 0.98 -25.81 7.00
C PRO A 68 1.41 -24.34 7.13
N CYS A 69 1.87 -23.96 8.31
CA CYS A 69 2.41 -22.62 8.58
C CYS A 69 3.83 -22.81 9.13
N ARG A 70 4.74 -21.91 8.80
CA ARG A 70 6.03 -21.87 9.50
C ARG A 70 5.85 -21.10 10.80
N ASP A 71 6.29 -21.69 11.89
CA ASP A 71 6.22 -21.07 13.21
C ASP A 71 7.40 -20.12 13.47
N SER A 72 8.43 -20.15 12.62
CA SER A 72 9.58 -19.27 12.69
C SER A 72 9.22 -17.86 12.20
N LEU A 73 9.50 -16.86 13.02
CA LEU A 73 9.47 -15.46 12.61
C LEU A 73 10.50 -15.21 11.49
N PRO A 74 10.17 -14.40 10.46
CA PRO A 74 11.13 -13.91 9.51
C PRO A 74 12.13 -12.96 10.18
N ASP A 75 13.33 -12.86 9.60
CA ASP A 75 14.38 -11.94 10.07
C ASP A 75 14.09 -10.46 9.73
N PHE A 76 12.94 -10.19 9.12
CA PHE A 76 12.49 -8.84 8.73
C PHE A 76 11.08 -8.57 9.25
N PRO A 77 10.78 -7.32 9.63
CA PRO A 77 9.44 -6.95 10.10
C PRO A 77 8.41 -7.07 8.97
N ILE A 78 7.22 -7.56 9.30
CA ILE A 78 6.08 -7.59 8.38
C ILE A 78 5.08 -6.50 8.76
N LEU A 79 5.00 -5.46 7.93
CA LEU A 79 3.97 -4.43 8.01
C LEU A 79 2.67 -4.97 7.41
N SER A 80 1.61 -5.07 8.23
CA SER A 80 0.35 -5.70 7.83
C SER A 80 -0.68 -4.68 7.36
N CYS A 81 -1.24 -4.88 6.17
CA CYS A 81 -2.40 -4.12 5.67
C CYS A 81 -3.70 -4.41 6.42
N VAL A 82 -3.73 -5.38 7.35
CA VAL A 82 -4.90 -5.62 8.21
C VAL A 82 -4.87 -4.74 9.45
N THR A 83 -3.68 -4.52 10.02
CA THR A 83 -3.51 -3.79 11.29
C THR A 83 -2.92 -2.39 11.09
N GLY A 84 -2.34 -2.11 9.93
CA GLY A 84 -1.65 -0.85 9.65
C GLY A 84 -0.28 -0.72 10.34
N ASP A 85 0.25 -1.81 10.92
CA ASP A 85 1.45 -1.81 11.75
C ASP A 85 2.19 -3.17 11.67
N ILE A 86 3.39 -3.25 12.26
CA ILE A 86 4.20 -4.45 12.42
C ILE A 86 3.59 -5.34 13.52
N ALA A 87 2.48 -5.98 13.19
CA ALA A 87 1.71 -6.79 14.13
C ALA A 87 2.01 -8.29 14.04
N TYR A 88 2.74 -8.74 13.02
CA TYR A 88 3.02 -10.16 12.83
C TYR A 88 3.97 -10.69 13.91
N ASN A 89 3.58 -11.77 14.59
CA ASN A 89 4.34 -12.34 15.71
C ASN A 89 4.59 -13.85 15.60
N GLY A 90 4.42 -14.44 14.40
CA GLY A 90 4.60 -15.87 14.15
C GLY A 90 3.35 -16.69 14.47
N ASN A 91 2.68 -16.38 15.58
CA ASN A 91 1.53 -17.15 16.08
C ASN A 91 0.19 -16.64 15.56
N ASN A 92 0.13 -15.41 15.05
CA ASN A 92 -1.10 -14.78 14.58
C ASN A 92 -1.34 -14.89 13.07
N THR A 93 -0.54 -15.67 12.32
CA THR A 93 -0.67 -15.82 10.85
C THR A 93 -2.10 -16.15 10.44
N ARG A 94 -2.72 -17.15 11.09
CA ARG A 94 -4.06 -17.63 10.70
C ARG A 94 -5.15 -16.60 10.97
N SER A 95 -5.05 -15.89 12.10
CA SER A 95 -5.98 -14.80 12.41
C SER A 95 -5.85 -13.67 11.40
N LEU A 96 -4.62 -13.19 11.17
CA LEU A 96 -4.36 -12.10 10.22
C LEU A 96 -4.83 -12.44 8.81
N MET A 97 -4.60 -13.67 8.33
CA MET A 97 -5.06 -14.11 7.02
C MET A 97 -6.59 -14.25 6.95
N THR A 98 -7.23 -14.62 8.06
CA THR A 98 -8.70 -14.67 8.13
C THR A 98 -9.28 -13.26 8.10
N ASP A 99 -8.73 -12.35 8.90
CA ASP A 99 -9.16 -10.95 8.99
C ASP A 99 -8.89 -10.19 7.68
N TRP A 100 -7.82 -10.57 6.95
CA TRP A 100 -7.57 -10.04 5.61
C TRP A 100 -8.71 -10.32 4.63
N VAL A 101 -9.47 -11.41 4.78
CA VAL A 101 -10.56 -11.73 3.85
C VAL A 101 -11.72 -10.73 3.97
N ASP A 102 -12.01 -10.26 5.18
CA ASP A 102 -13.23 -9.50 5.49
C ASP A 102 -13.03 -8.06 5.95
N HIS A 103 -11.85 -7.70 6.45
CA HIS A 103 -11.57 -6.34 6.88
C HIS A 103 -11.11 -5.45 5.71
N PRO A 104 -11.44 -4.15 5.71
CA PRO A 104 -10.83 -3.20 4.80
C PRO A 104 -9.31 -3.22 4.91
N GLN A 105 -8.62 -2.99 3.79
CA GLN A 105 -7.17 -2.84 3.83
C GLN A 105 -6.81 -1.45 4.39
N LEU A 106 -5.96 -1.43 5.41
CA LEU A 106 -5.36 -0.25 6.02
C LEU A 106 -4.08 0.17 5.26
N LEU A 107 -4.19 0.30 3.94
CA LEU A 107 -3.03 0.61 3.09
C LEU A 107 -2.43 1.97 3.44
N TRP A 108 -3.28 2.98 3.65
CA TRP A 108 -2.82 4.30 4.04
C TRP A 108 -2.05 4.32 5.37
N ASP A 109 -2.49 3.53 6.35
CA ASP A 109 -1.77 3.38 7.61
C ASP A 109 -0.38 2.75 7.41
N CYS A 110 -0.29 1.77 6.51
CA CYS A 110 0.99 1.18 6.12
C CYS A 110 1.90 2.19 5.42
N VAL A 111 1.37 3.05 4.55
CA VAL A 111 2.14 4.12 3.91
C VAL A 111 2.74 5.07 4.96
N HIS A 112 1.96 5.48 5.95
CA HIS A 112 2.48 6.29 7.06
C HIS A 112 3.55 5.55 7.86
N ALA A 113 3.28 4.31 8.26
CA ALA A 113 4.23 3.50 9.03
C ALA A 113 5.55 3.34 8.27
N MET A 114 5.50 3.09 6.96
CA MET A 114 6.68 2.99 6.10
C MET A 114 7.54 4.27 6.14
N PHE A 115 6.93 5.44 6.04
CA PHE A 115 7.67 6.71 6.13
C PHE A 115 8.21 6.99 7.54
N GLN A 116 7.49 6.60 8.59
CA GLN A 116 7.95 6.73 9.98
C GLN A 116 9.12 5.79 10.31
N MET A 117 9.10 4.57 9.76
CA MET A 117 10.23 3.64 9.83
C MET A 117 11.47 4.18 9.13
N GLY A 118 11.26 5.14 8.23
CA GLY A 118 12.28 5.87 7.54
C GLY A 118 12.79 5.21 6.27
N ILE A 119 11.97 4.36 5.67
CA ILE A 119 12.21 3.73 4.38
C ILE A 119 12.45 4.79 3.30
N ASP A 120 13.51 4.59 2.54
CA ASP A 120 13.98 5.45 1.45
C ASP A 120 13.91 4.77 0.08
N GLN A 121 13.76 3.44 0.06
CA GLN A 121 13.57 2.65 -1.15
C GLN A 121 12.49 1.59 -0.96
N VAL A 122 11.60 1.47 -1.96
CA VAL A 122 10.58 0.41 -2.07
C VAL A 122 10.84 -0.39 -3.32
N ILE A 123 10.93 -1.71 -3.18
CA ILE A 123 11.02 -2.65 -4.28
C ILE A 123 9.65 -3.30 -4.44
N HIS A 124 9.02 -3.07 -5.59
CA HIS A 124 7.75 -3.66 -5.94
C HIS A 124 7.98 -5.01 -6.62
N LEU A 125 7.27 -6.02 -6.16
CA LEU A 125 7.35 -7.40 -6.64
C LEU A 125 5.99 -7.81 -7.21
N GLY A 126 5.98 -8.39 -8.40
CA GLY A 126 4.81 -8.86 -9.11
C GLY A 126 4.53 -8.07 -10.38
N PRO A 127 3.78 -8.67 -11.33
CA PRO A 127 3.46 -8.01 -12.60
C PRO A 127 2.59 -6.78 -12.37
N GLU A 128 2.96 -5.66 -12.99
CA GLU A 128 2.19 -4.40 -13.03
C GLU A 128 1.66 -3.94 -11.65
N PRO A 129 2.51 -3.74 -10.63
CA PRO A 129 2.03 -3.27 -9.35
C PRO A 129 1.50 -1.84 -9.55
N ASN A 130 0.23 -1.62 -9.23
CA ASN A 130 -0.46 -0.39 -9.63
C ASN A 130 -0.93 0.45 -8.45
N ILE A 131 -1.54 -0.14 -7.42
CA ILE A 131 -2.18 0.62 -6.33
C ILE A 131 -1.14 1.32 -5.45
N LEU A 132 -0.19 0.57 -4.87
CA LEU A 132 0.81 1.17 -3.98
C LEU A 132 1.76 2.11 -4.75
N PRO A 133 2.32 1.73 -5.92
CA PRO A 133 3.17 2.66 -6.67
C PRO A 133 2.46 3.95 -7.07
N ALA A 134 1.24 3.87 -7.61
CA ALA A 134 0.48 5.07 -7.98
C ALA A 134 0.14 5.94 -6.75
N THR A 135 -0.13 5.31 -5.61
CA THR A 135 -0.37 6.01 -4.34
C THR A 135 0.86 6.78 -3.89
N LEU A 136 2.04 6.16 -3.92
CA LEU A 136 3.31 6.78 -3.55
C LEU A 136 3.72 7.90 -4.50
N THR A 137 3.57 7.69 -5.82
CA THR A 137 3.85 8.71 -6.83
C THR A 137 2.94 9.92 -6.67
N ARG A 138 1.62 9.71 -6.51
CA ARG A 138 0.68 10.81 -6.28
C ARG A 138 0.97 11.56 -4.99
N LEU A 139 1.36 10.85 -3.92
CA LEU A 139 1.76 11.48 -2.67
C LEU A 139 3.01 12.34 -2.87
N ALA A 140 4.03 11.83 -3.56
CA ALA A 140 5.23 12.56 -3.90
C ALA A 140 4.92 13.83 -4.71
N ASP A 141 4.05 13.74 -5.71
CA ASP A 141 3.65 14.88 -6.55
C ASP A 141 2.88 15.93 -5.75
N ASN A 142 1.95 15.53 -4.89
CA ASN A 142 1.21 16.44 -4.01
C ASN A 142 2.14 17.16 -3.03
N VAL A 143 3.08 16.43 -2.43
CA VAL A 143 4.06 17.02 -1.51
C VAL A 143 4.98 17.98 -2.26
N LYS A 144 5.49 17.63 -3.45
CA LYS A 144 6.27 18.55 -4.30
C LYS A 144 5.48 19.81 -4.62
N ALA A 145 4.24 19.67 -5.09
CA ALA A 145 3.39 20.81 -5.41
C ALA A 145 3.18 21.74 -4.20
N GLN A 146 3.03 21.17 -3.00
CA GLN A 146 2.89 21.95 -1.76
C GLN A 146 4.21 22.63 -1.36
N LEU A 147 5.34 21.93 -1.50
CA LEU A 147 6.67 22.48 -1.24
C LEU A 147 6.99 23.61 -2.23
N ASP A 148 6.58 23.49 -3.48
CA ASP A 148 6.88 24.42 -4.56
C ASP A 148 6.08 25.73 -4.51
N GLN A 149 5.06 25.82 -3.63
CA GLN A 149 4.29 27.05 -3.45
C GLN A 149 5.18 28.19 -2.91
N PRO A 150 5.16 29.39 -3.53
CA PRO A 150 5.98 30.53 -3.14
C PRO A 150 5.36 31.25 -1.93
N ASN A 151 5.26 30.56 -0.80
CA ASN A 151 4.83 31.12 0.48
C ASN A 151 5.83 30.79 1.59
N TRP A 152 5.81 31.58 2.66
CA TRP A 152 6.72 31.42 3.81
C TRP A 152 6.63 30.01 4.43
N TYR A 153 5.43 29.41 4.38
CA TYR A 153 5.16 28.06 4.86
C TYR A 153 5.89 26.99 4.03
N GLY A 154 5.95 27.14 2.71
CA GLY A 154 6.66 26.25 1.78
C GLY A 154 8.17 26.24 2.00
N TYR A 155 8.79 27.39 2.30
CA TYR A 155 10.21 27.46 2.66
C TYR A 155 10.54 26.70 3.95
N GLY A 156 9.68 26.79 4.97
CA GLY A 156 9.81 26.04 6.21
C GLY A 156 9.70 24.52 5.98
N LEU A 157 8.69 24.10 5.21
CA LEU A 157 8.50 22.70 4.86
C LEU A 157 9.63 22.11 4.01
N ARG A 158 10.20 22.88 3.07
CA ARG A 158 11.37 22.42 2.28
C ARG A 158 12.58 22.16 3.16
N THR A 159 12.83 23.09 4.09
CA THR A 159 13.93 22.96 5.06
C THR A 159 13.73 21.72 5.92
N PHE A 160 12.51 21.53 6.42
CA PHE A 160 12.16 20.37 7.23
C PHE A 160 12.26 19.05 6.44
N SER A 161 11.72 18.99 5.23
CA SER A 161 11.81 17.82 4.34
C SER A 161 13.27 17.41 4.11
N ARG A 162 14.15 18.37 3.79
CA ARG A 162 15.60 18.12 3.65
C ARG A 162 16.25 17.62 4.94
N ILE A 163 15.96 18.24 6.09
CA ILE A 163 16.52 17.79 7.37
C ILE A 163 16.09 16.34 7.68
N THR A 164 14.84 15.99 7.41
CA THR A 164 14.33 14.61 7.61
C THR A 164 14.87 13.61 6.60
N ALA A 165 15.28 14.07 5.42
CA ALA A 165 15.98 13.25 4.43
C ALA A 165 17.35 12.82 4.95
N ASP A 166 18.12 13.80 5.44
CA ASP A 166 19.51 13.60 5.86
C ASP A 166 19.61 12.92 7.23
N ARG A 167 18.55 12.97 8.05
CA ARG A 167 18.54 12.48 9.43
C ARG A 167 17.40 11.50 9.66
N GLN A 168 17.61 10.24 9.29
CA GLN A 168 16.61 9.17 9.46
C GLN A 168 16.13 9.00 10.92
N TRP A 169 16.99 9.22 11.91
CA TRP A 169 16.61 9.17 13.32
C TRP A 169 15.56 10.24 13.69
N LEU A 170 15.60 11.41 13.04
CA LEU A 170 14.64 12.48 13.26
C LEU A 170 13.26 12.09 12.72
N ALA A 171 13.20 11.31 11.64
CA ALA A 171 11.93 10.84 11.08
C ALA A 171 11.14 9.94 12.04
N LYS A 172 11.80 9.30 13.02
CA LYS A 172 11.15 8.53 14.08
C LYS A 172 10.59 9.41 15.21
N MET A 173 10.99 10.68 15.28
CA MET A 173 10.59 11.63 16.32
C MET A 173 9.56 12.67 15.83
N ILE A 174 9.30 12.75 14.53
CA ILE A 174 8.34 13.68 13.94
C ILE A 174 6.93 13.10 13.95
N SER A 175 5.92 13.96 13.82
CA SER A 175 4.53 13.52 13.74
C SER A 175 4.31 12.62 12.53
N ARG A 176 3.29 11.75 12.64
CA ARG A 176 2.91 10.80 11.59
C ARG A 176 2.64 11.48 10.23
N ASP A 177 2.09 12.68 10.25
CA ASP A 177 1.83 13.47 9.05
C ASP A 177 3.11 14.13 8.49
N ALA A 178 4.01 14.58 9.36
CA ALA A 178 5.27 15.20 8.96
C ALA A 178 6.19 14.20 8.24
N ALA A 179 6.08 12.90 8.56
CA ALA A 179 6.82 11.84 7.86
C ALA A 179 6.49 11.77 6.35
N LEU A 180 5.28 12.17 5.95
CA LEU A 180 4.86 12.17 4.55
C LEU A 180 5.66 13.18 3.69
N LEU A 181 6.28 14.19 4.29
CA LEU A 181 7.12 15.17 3.58
C LEU A 181 8.35 14.53 2.91
N ARG A 182 8.65 13.27 3.24
CA ARG A 182 9.70 12.47 2.63
C ARG A 182 9.27 11.74 1.36
N ALA A 183 7.98 11.73 1.03
CA ALA A 183 7.48 11.01 -0.15
C ALA A 183 8.20 11.36 -1.47
N PRO A 184 8.57 12.62 -1.77
CA PRO A 184 9.35 12.97 -2.96
C PRO A 184 10.72 12.30 -3.06
N LEU A 185 11.27 11.84 -1.94
CA LEU A 185 12.62 11.30 -1.82
C LEU A 185 12.64 9.77 -1.88
N LEU A 186 11.46 9.14 -1.79
CA LEU A 186 11.31 7.70 -1.86
C LEU A 186 11.66 7.20 -3.26
N ARG A 187 12.61 6.28 -3.35
CA ARG A 187 12.95 5.59 -4.58
C ARG A 187 12.04 4.39 -4.75
N GLN A 188 11.42 4.27 -5.91
CA GLN A 188 10.58 3.12 -6.26
C GLN A 188 11.28 2.32 -7.35
N VAL A 189 11.45 1.02 -7.14
CA VAL A 189 12.05 0.08 -8.10
C VAL A 189 11.02 -1.00 -8.40
N PHE A 190 10.73 -1.22 -9.67
CA PHE A 190 9.92 -2.34 -10.14
C PHE A 190 10.89 -3.47 -10.49
N LEU A 191 10.81 -4.60 -9.77
CA LEU A 191 11.83 -5.64 -9.91
C LEU A 191 11.83 -6.24 -11.32
N GLU A 192 10.66 -6.47 -11.90
CA GLU A 192 10.49 -7.05 -13.22
C GLU A 192 11.12 -6.18 -14.30
N ASP A 193 10.84 -4.88 -14.28
CA ASP A 193 11.43 -3.90 -15.21
C ASP A 193 12.95 -3.87 -15.06
N TRP A 194 13.44 -3.84 -13.82
CA TRP A 194 14.86 -3.87 -13.53
C TRP A 194 15.55 -5.14 -14.04
N LEU A 195 14.92 -6.31 -13.85
CA LEU A 195 15.45 -7.60 -14.34
C LEU A 195 15.49 -7.67 -15.86
N VAL A 196 14.51 -7.10 -16.55
CA VAL A 196 14.49 -7.01 -18.02
C VAL A 196 15.61 -6.11 -18.52
N GLU A 197 15.82 -4.95 -17.89
CA GLU A 197 16.90 -4.02 -18.24
C GLU A 197 18.30 -4.61 -17.98
N HIS A 198 18.46 -5.41 -16.92
CA HIS A 198 19.75 -5.94 -16.48
C HIS A 198 20.00 -7.40 -16.88
N ARG A 199 19.16 -7.97 -17.74
CA ARG A 199 19.22 -9.38 -18.16
C ARG A 199 20.63 -9.85 -18.56
N ASN A 200 21.38 -9.02 -19.30
CA ASN A 200 22.72 -9.34 -19.79
C ASN A 200 23.79 -9.44 -18.67
N ALA A 201 23.59 -8.74 -17.55
CA ALA A 201 24.50 -8.77 -16.41
C ALA A 201 24.34 -10.06 -15.57
N TRP A 202 23.16 -10.69 -15.61
CA TRP A 202 22.87 -11.95 -14.94
C TRP A 202 23.32 -13.16 -15.76
N GLU A 203 23.17 -13.12 -17.08
CA GLU A 203 23.61 -14.20 -18.00
C GLU A 203 25.14 -14.32 -18.09
N THR A 204 25.89 -13.31 -17.65
CA THR A 204 27.37 -13.30 -17.64
C THR A 204 27.98 -13.55 -16.25
N SER A 205 27.15 -13.74 -15.21
CA SER A 205 27.64 -14.03 -13.86
C SER A 205 28.09 -15.51 -13.75
N PRO A 206 29.29 -15.79 -13.19
CA PRO A 206 29.82 -17.15 -13.02
C PRO A 206 28.99 -18.05 -12.08
N ASP A 207 28.02 -17.49 -11.36
CA ASP A 207 27.11 -18.22 -10.46
C ASP A 207 25.79 -18.66 -11.12
N SER A 208 25.66 -18.52 -12.45
CA SER A 208 24.53 -19.11 -13.18
C SER A 208 24.62 -20.64 -13.14
N LEU A 209 23.84 -21.25 -12.25
CA LEU A 209 23.72 -22.71 -12.10
C LEU A 209 23.47 -23.40 -13.46
N PRO A 210 24.11 -24.55 -13.73
CA PRO A 210 23.95 -25.27 -14.97
C PRO A 210 22.59 -25.99 -14.98
N GLY A 211 21.65 -25.46 -15.76
CA GLY A 211 20.33 -26.06 -15.99
C GLY A 211 20.08 -26.34 -17.46
N LYS A 212 20.97 -27.11 -18.11
CA LYS A 212 20.67 -27.80 -19.36
C LYS A 212 20.44 -29.28 -19.03
N THR A 213 19.20 -29.74 -19.22
CA THR A 213 18.81 -30.97 -19.95
C THR A 213 17.32 -30.93 -20.17
#